data_AF-A0A2E8EAR8-F1
#
_entry.id   AF-A0A2E8EAR8-F1
#
_cell.length_a   1.000
_cell.length_b   1.000
_cell.length_c   1.000
_cell.angle_alpha   90.00
_cell.angle_beta   90.00
_cell.angle_gamma   90.00
#
_symmetry.space_group_name_H-M   'P 1'
#
loop_
_entity.id
_entity.type
_entity.pdbx_description
1 polymer ?
#
loop_
_entity_poly.entity_id
_entity_poly.type
_entity_poly.pdbx_seq_one_letter_code
_entity_poly.pdbx_strand_id
1 'polypeptide(L)'
;MTKSLLVGLGLVAASISYMVGASHTPVMNVAVPVVFGLVVMTFGLLQRQGQRSELQARLTPDESARGQMPPETVTMLTALAEELRAAPRRVGVALIVCSLCYMAAAIGGSVVSRPGQSGPRPFPWPAGDPPQNATTALEWISLQEGLLSLGFSGEQVLQVYALDRPASPGQTKEDSEATPSPVALETVKTTLPDEPSGDMTLQDRLKIILGDRVEVSRSER
;
A
#
# COMPACT_ATOMS: atom_id res chain seq x y z
N MET A 1 24.92 7.87 -25.71
CA MET A 1 24.40 8.38 -24.42
C MET A 1 22.89 8.21 -24.22
N THR A 2 22.05 8.32 -25.24
CA THR A 2 20.58 8.21 -25.09
C THR A 2 20.09 6.84 -24.61
N LYS A 3 20.77 5.74 -24.99
CA LYS A 3 20.41 4.37 -24.59
C LYS A 3 20.55 4.13 -23.09
N SER A 4 21.63 4.58 -22.46
CA SER A 4 21.87 4.40 -21.02
C SER A 4 20.90 5.21 -20.16
N LEU A 5 20.46 6.39 -20.64
CA LEU A 5 19.45 7.20 -19.95
C LEU A 5 18.06 6.54 -19.97
N LEU A 6 17.67 5.97 -21.12
CA LEU A 6 16.41 5.23 -21.24
C LEU A 6 16.36 4.00 -20.32
N VAL A 7 17.47 3.27 -20.20
CA VAL A 7 17.57 2.11 -19.29
C VAL A 7 17.45 2.55 -17.83
N GLY A 8 18.16 3.62 -17.43
CA GLY A 8 18.06 4.15 -16.07
C GLY A 8 16.65 4.62 -15.72
N LEU A 9 15.99 5.33 -16.64
CA LEU A 9 14.61 5.78 -16.46
C LEU A 9 13.65 4.59 -16.31
N GLY A 10 13.81 3.55 -17.13
CA GLY A 10 13.00 2.34 -17.05
C GLY A 10 13.16 1.61 -15.71
N LEU A 11 14.39 1.55 -15.19
CA LEU A 11 14.69 0.87 -13.93
C LEU A 11 14.12 1.62 -12.72
N VAL A 12 14.21 2.96 -12.72
CA VAL A 12 13.56 3.82 -11.71
C VAL A 12 12.04 3.71 -11.79
N ALA A 13 11.45 3.74 -12.99
CA ALA A 13 10.01 3.58 -13.16
C ALA A 13 9.52 2.20 -12.67
N ALA A 14 10.27 1.14 -12.97
CA ALA A 14 9.94 -0.22 -12.52
C ALA A 14 10.01 -0.36 -11.00
N SER A 15 11.05 0.20 -10.35
CA SER A 15 11.20 0.14 -8.90
C SER A 15 10.14 0.95 -8.15
N ILE A 16 9.80 2.15 -8.64
CA ILE A 16 8.69 2.95 -8.13
C ILE A 16 7.37 2.18 -8.27
N SER A 17 7.11 1.59 -9.45
CA SER A 17 5.87 0.86 -9.71
C SER A 17 5.74 -0.38 -8.83
N TYR A 18 6.85 -1.08 -8.56
CA TYR A 18 6.88 -2.21 -7.63
C TYR A 18 6.51 -1.77 -6.20
N MET A 19 7.10 -0.68 -5.70
CA MET A 19 6.77 -0.16 -4.37
C MET A 19 5.31 0.30 -4.26
N VAL A 20 4.77 0.93 -5.30
CA VAL A 20 3.37 1.35 -5.35
C VAL A 20 2.44 0.13 -5.33
N GLY A 21 2.72 -0.87 -6.17
CA GLY A 21 1.94 -2.10 -6.26
C GLY A 21 1.91 -2.89 -4.94
N ALA A 22 3.02 -2.90 -4.20
CA ALA A 22 3.11 -3.57 -2.91
C ALA A 22 2.39 -2.82 -1.76
N SER A 23 2.18 -1.50 -1.89
CA SER A 23 1.74 -0.68 -0.76
C SER A 23 0.25 -0.84 -0.38
N HIS A 24 -0.59 -1.43 -1.25
CA HIS A 24 -2.05 -1.57 -1.10
C HIS A 24 -2.83 -0.28 -0.73
N THR A 25 -2.18 0.88 -0.65
CA THR A 25 -2.83 2.13 -0.28
C THR A 25 -3.41 2.80 -1.53
N PRO A 26 -4.72 3.09 -1.58
CA PRO A 26 -5.34 3.73 -2.74
C PRO A 26 -4.75 5.12 -3.03
N VAL A 27 -4.20 5.78 -2.01
CA VAL A 27 -3.56 7.10 -2.11
C VAL A 27 -2.26 7.04 -2.93
N MET A 28 -1.43 6.01 -2.73
CA MET A 28 -0.14 5.91 -3.42
C MET A 28 -0.29 5.61 -4.92
N ASN A 29 -1.35 4.90 -5.31
CA ASN A 29 -1.66 4.63 -6.72
C ASN A 29 -1.97 5.90 -7.53
N VAL A 30 -2.47 6.96 -6.90
CA VAL A 30 -2.82 8.22 -7.59
C VAL A 30 -1.72 9.26 -7.46
N ALA A 31 -1.08 9.35 -6.28
CA ALA A 31 -0.08 10.37 -6.02
C ALA A 31 1.21 10.17 -6.83
N VAL A 32 1.68 8.93 -6.96
CA VAL A 32 2.98 8.64 -7.57
C VAL A 32 3.05 8.96 -9.07
N PRO A 33 2.05 8.58 -9.91
CA PRO A 33 2.06 8.96 -11.33
C PRO A 33 2.02 10.47 -11.54
N VAL A 34 1.30 11.20 -10.68
CA VAL A 34 1.19 12.67 -10.75
C VAL A 34 2.53 13.32 -10.43
N VAL A 35 3.17 12.92 -9.33
CA VAL A 35 4.49 13.44 -8.94
C VAL A 35 5.53 13.09 -10.00
N PHE A 36 5.53 11.86 -10.50
CA PHE A 36 6.46 11.45 -11.54
C PHE A 36 6.24 12.22 -12.85
N GLY A 37 4.98 12.40 -13.28
CA GLY A 37 4.65 13.22 -14.45
C GLY A 37 5.11 14.67 -14.30
N LEU A 38 4.97 15.24 -13.10
CA LEU A 38 5.42 16.59 -12.78
C LEU A 38 6.96 16.71 -12.80
N VAL A 39 7.68 15.71 -12.27
CA VAL A 39 9.15 15.65 -12.33
C VAL A 39 9.63 15.52 -13.77
N VAL A 40 9.02 14.67 -14.58
CA VAL A 40 9.38 14.52 -16.00
C VAL A 40 9.09 15.80 -16.78
N MET A 41 7.94 16.44 -16.52
CA MET A 41 7.58 17.71 -17.15
C MET A 41 8.55 18.83 -16.78
N THR A 42 8.91 18.95 -15.50
CA THR A 42 9.88 19.95 -15.03
C THR A 42 11.26 19.71 -15.63
N PHE A 43 11.78 18.48 -15.64
CA PHE A 43 13.04 18.16 -16.32
C PHE A 43 12.99 18.47 -17.82
N GLY A 44 11.87 18.19 -18.49
CA GLY A 44 11.68 18.54 -19.90
C GLY A 44 11.70 20.06 -20.15
N LEU A 45 11.15 20.85 -19.22
CA LEU A 45 11.19 22.31 -19.29
C LEU A 45 12.59 22.87 -18.99
N LEU A 46 13.30 22.33 -18.00
CA LEU A 46 14.67 22.75 -17.65
C LEU A 46 15.66 22.49 -18.79
N GLN A 47 15.61 21.31 -19.43
CA GLN A 47 16.49 21.03 -20.58
C GLN A 47 16.22 22.01 -21.75
N ARG A 48 14.96 22.42 -21.93
CA ARG A 48 14.60 23.42 -22.95
C ARG A 48 15.13 24.81 -22.63
N GLN A 49 15.19 25.20 -21.36
CA GLN A 49 15.71 26.51 -20.95
C GLN A 49 17.21 26.62 -21.21
N GLY A 50 18.01 25.60 -20.87
CA GLY A 50 19.46 25.62 -21.10
C GLY A 50 19.84 25.76 -22.58
N GLN A 51 19.15 25.04 -23.47
CA GLN A 51 19.36 25.20 -24.91
C GLN A 51 18.90 26.59 -25.42
N ARG A 52 17.80 27.12 -24.88
CA ARG A 52 17.31 28.45 -25.27
C ARG A 52 18.25 29.56 -24.86
N SER A 53 18.83 29.53 -23.66
CA SER A 53 19.77 30.55 -23.22
C SER A 53 21.03 30.58 -24.10
N GLU A 54 21.55 29.41 -24.47
CA GLU A 54 22.73 29.31 -25.32
C GLU A 54 22.43 29.73 -26.76
N LEU A 55 21.25 29.37 -27.29
CA LEU A 55 20.77 29.83 -28.57
C LEU A 55 20.53 31.34 -28.58
N GLN A 56 19.93 31.89 -27.54
CA GLN A 56 19.62 33.32 -27.46
C GLN A 56 20.89 34.16 -27.31
N ALA A 57 21.92 33.65 -26.62
CA ALA A 57 23.25 34.25 -26.58
C ALA A 57 23.96 34.21 -27.94
N ARG A 58 23.69 33.20 -28.78
CA ARG A 58 24.22 33.11 -30.16
C ARG A 58 23.37 33.86 -31.19
N LEU A 59 22.07 34.03 -30.95
CA LEU A 59 21.08 34.68 -31.81
C LEU A 59 20.84 36.15 -31.49
N THR A 60 21.57 36.72 -30.53
CA THR A 60 21.77 38.17 -30.42
C THR A 60 23.10 38.53 -31.08
N PRO A 61 23.25 38.38 -32.41
CA PRO A 61 24.39 38.99 -33.08
C PRO A 61 24.21 40.49 -32.95
N ASP A 62 25.31 41.14 -32.56
CA ASP A 62 25.43 42.59 -32.54
C ASP A 62 24.89 43.15 -33.88
N GLU A 63 23.88 44.03 -33.82
CA GLU A 63 23.11 44.46 -34.99
C GLU A 63 24.00 45.10 -36.07
N SER A 64 25.19 45.56 -35.66
CA SER A 64 26.33 46.03 -36.43
C SER A 64 26.85 45.05 -37.50
N ALA A 65 26.63 43.74 -37.35
CA ALA A 65 27.24 42.70 -38.20
C ALA A 65 26.30 42.12 -39.30
N ARG A 66 25.07 42.64 -39.43
CA ARG A 66 24.02 42.10 -40.33
C ARG A 66 24.37 42.04 -41.82
N GLY A 67 25.43 42.70 -42.28
CA GLY A 67 25.82 42.76 -43.69
C GLY A 67 26.68 41.60 -44.21
N GLN A 68 27.32 40.81 -43.33
CA GLN A 68 28.19 39.70 -43.72
C GLN A 68 27.93 38.50 -42.80
N MET A 69 26.79 37.83 -42.99
CA MET A 69 26.56 36.55 -42.31
C MET A 69 27.35 35.46 -43.03
N PRO A 70 28.37 34.85 -42.39
CA PRO A 70 29.14 33.78 -43.02
C PRO A 70 28.22 32.58 -43.28
N PRO A 71 28.32 31.92 -44.45
CA PRO A 71 27.43 30.84 -44.85
C PRO A 71 27.37 29.66 -43.85
N GLU A 72 28.39 29.51 -43.00
CA GLU A 72 28.43 28.53 -41.92
C GLU A 72 27.37 28.74 -40.82
N THR A 73 26.93 29.98 -40.59
CA THR A 73 25.88 30.24 -39.57
C THR A 73 24.51 29.76 -40.03
N VAL A 74 24.24 29.83 -41.33
CA VAL A 74 22.97 29.37 -41.92
C VAL A 74 22.86 27.85 -41.83
N THR A 75 23.96 27.12 -42.09
CA THR A 75 23.98 25.65 -41.99
C THR A 75 23.87 25.15 -40.55
N MET A 76 24.45 25.86 -39.57
CA MET A 76 24.24 25.54 -38.15
C MET A 76 22.77 25.76 -37.73
N LEU A 77 22.15 26.86 -38.17
CA LEU A 77 20.76 27.16 -37.84
C LEU A 77 19.79 26.13 -38.43
N THR A 78 20.02 25.68 -39.67
CA THR A 78 19.18 24.65 -40.29
C THR A 78 19.35 23.29 -39.60
N ALA A 79 20.58 22.88 -39.28
CA ALA A 79 20.85 21.63 -38.56
C ALA A 79 20.16 21.62 -37.17
N LEU A 80 20.16 22.74 -36.47
CA LEU A 80 19.58 22.86 -35.14
C LEU A 80 18.05 22.94 -35.18
N ALA A 81 17.48 23.59 -36.21
CA ALA A 81 16.04 23.56 -36.47
C ALA A 81 15.55 22.14 -36.76
N GLU A 82 16.33 21.35 -37.48
CA GLU A 82 16.04 19.95 -37.76
C GLU A 82 16.09 19.09 -36.49
N GLU A 83 17.07 19.32 -35.61
CA GLU A 83 17.18 18.63 -34.33
C GLU A 83 16.02 18.97 -33.37
N LEU A 84 15.63 20.24 -33.30
CA LEU A 84 14.45 20.70 -32.54
C LEU A 84 13.15 20.08 -33.06
N ARG A 85 13.05 19.85 -34.37
CA ARG A 85 11.89 19.20 -35.00
C ARG A 85 11.79 17.72 -34.63
N ALA A 86 12.92 17.06 -34.37
CA ALA A 86 12.98 15.66 -33.96
C ALA A 86 12.75 15.45 -32.45
N ALA A 87 13.02 16.45 -31.61
CA ALA A 87 12.85 16.39 -30.16
C ALA A 87 11.45 15.95 -29.67
N PRO A 88 10.32 16.52 -30.14
CA PRO A 88 8.99 16.12 -29.65
C PRO A 88 8.68 14.65 -29.94
N ARG A 89 9.20 14.11 -31.06
CA ARG A 89 9.02 12.70 -31.42
C ARG A 89 9.73 11.78 -30.43
N ARG A 90 10.93 12.15 -29.97
CA ARG A 90 11.69 11.38 -28.96
C ARG A 90 11.02 11.41 -27.59
N VAL A 91 10.50 12.56 -27.16
CA VAL A 91 9.75 12.69 -25.90
C VAL A 91 8.46 11.87 -25.94
N GLY A 92 7.73 11.92 -27.07
CA GLY A 92 6.53 11.12 -27.26
C GLY A 92 6.80 9.61 -27.14
N VAL A 93 7.86 9.12 -27.78
CA VAL A 93 8.26 7.70 -27.67
C VAL A 93 8.64 7.34 -26.23
N ALA A 94 9.40 8.18 -25.53
CA ALA A 94 9.79 7.93 -24.15
C ALA A 94 8.57 7.85 -23.20
N LEU A 95 7.58 8.72 -23.39
CA LEU A 95 6.33 8.71 -22.62
C LEU A 95 5.50 7.44 -22.88
N ILE A 96 5.42 6.99 -24.14
CA ILE A 96 4.71 5.76 -24.49
C ILE A 96 5.39 4.55 -23.83
N VAL A 97 6.71 4.44 -23.93
CA VAL A 97 7.47 3.34 -23.29
C VAL A 97 7.29 3.36 -21.77
N CYS A 98 7.37 4.55 -21.15
CA CYS A 98 7.16 4.70 -19.71
C CYS A 98 5.75 4.28 -19.29
N SER A 99 4.72 4.66 -20.05
CA SER A 99 3.33 4.27 -19.78
C SER A 99 3.10 2.76 -19.90
N LEU A 100 3.68 2.12 -20.92
CA LEU A 100 3.62 0.67 -21.10
C LEU A 100 4.32 -0.08 -19.97
N CYS A 101 5.53 0.36 -19.58
CA CYS A 101 6.25 -0.21 -18.45
C CYS A 101 5.47 -0.05 -17.14
N TYR A 102 4.88 1.12 -16.91
CA TYR A 102 4.04 1.38 -15.74
C TYR A 102 2.83 0.43 -15.69
N MET A 103 2.10 0.29 -16.80
CA MET A 103 0.98 -0.65 -16.91
C MET A 103 1.41 -2.09 -16.64
N ALA A 104 2.51 -2.54 -17.24
CA ALA A 104 3.03 -3.89 -17.03
C ALA A 104 3.43 -4.14 -15.57
N ALA A 105 4.08 -3.17 -14.93
CA ALA A 105 4.47 -3.25 -13.54
C ALA A 105 3.26 -3.20 -12.58
N ALA A 106 2.24 -2.40 -12.88
CA ALA A 106 1.00 -2.36 -12.11
C ALA A 106 0.26 -3.72 -12.16
N ILE A 107 0.15 -4.31 -13.36
CA ILE A 107 -0.44 -5.65 -13.53
C ILE A 107 0.41 -6.69 -12.79
N GLY A 108 1.73 -6.69 -12.97
CA GLY A 108 2.64 -7.62 -12.28
C GLY A 108 2.57 -7.50 -10.77
N GLY A 109 2.53 -6.28 -10.24
CA GLY A 109 2.36 -5.99 -8.82
C GLY A 109 1.04 -6.54 -8.28
N SER A 110 -0.05 -6.45 -9.04
CA SER A 110 -1.35 -7.01 -8.65
C SER A 110 -1.36 -8.55 -8.55
N VAL A 111 -0.52 -9.23 -9.36
CA VAL A 111 -0.41 -10.69 -9.36
C VAL A 111 0.48 -11.17 -8.22
N VAL A 112 1.62 -10.51 -8.00
CA VAL A 112 2.54 -10.84 -6.91
C VAL A 112 1.95 -10.51 -5.54
N SER A 113 1.11 -9.48 -5.45
CA SER A 113 0.39 -9.09 -4.21
C SER A 113 -0.80 -9.99 -3.88
N ARG A 114 -0.86 -11.19 -4.46
CA ARG A 114 -1.70 -12.29 -3.97
C ARG A 114 -0.94 -13.32 -3.11
N PRO A 115 0.01 -12.98 -2.20
CA PRO A 115 0.52 -13.96 -1.28
C PRO A 115 -0.59 -14.19 -0.25
N GLY A 116 -1.42 -15.22 -0.49
CA GLY A 116 -2.56 -15.52 0.35
C GLY A 116 -3.73 -14.59 0.06
N GLN A 117 -4.33 -14.74 -1.12
CA GLN A 117 -5.74 -14.43 -1.32
C GLN A 117 -6.52 -15.28 -0.30
N SER A 118 -6.59 -14.78 0.94
CA SER A 118 -7.67 -15.04 1.87
C SER A 118 -8.90 -14.89 1.01
N GLY A 119 -9.62 -16.01 0.80
CA GLY A 119 -10.95 -15.98 0.22
C GLY A 119 -11.78 -14.88 0.90
N PRO A 120 -12.89 -14.43 0.29
CA PRO A 120 -13.71 -13.33 0.80
C PRO A 120 -13.69 -13.35 2.31
N ARG A 121 -12.97 -12.40 2.94
CA ARG A 121 -12.67 -12.48 4.37
C ARG A 121 -14.03 -12.65 5.02
N PRO A 122 -14.30 -13.81 5.65
CA PRO A 122 -15.62 -14.05 6.19
C PRO A 122 -15.86 -12.88 7.13
N PHE A 123 -16.97 -12.17 6.88
CA PHE A 123 -17.32 -11.05 7.73
C PHE A 123 -17.30 -11.52 9.19
N PRO A 124 -16.93 -10.66 10.14
CA PRO A 124 -16.73 -11.08 11.52
C PRO A 124 -18.00 -11.63 12.17
N TRP A 125 -19.17 -11.37 11.57
CA TRP A 125 -20.43 -11.96 12.00
C TRP A 125 -20.66 -13.34 11.37
N PRO A 126 -21.19 -14.31 12.15
CA PRO A 126 -21.57 -15.61 11.62
C PRO A 126 -22.63 -15.47 10.52
N ALA A 127 -22.60 -16.38 9.55
CA ALA A 127 -23.58 -16.43 8.47
C ALA A 127 -25.00 -16.58 9.06
N GLY A 128 -25.76 -15.48 9.05
CA GLY A 128 -27.14 -15.45 9.56
C GLY A 128 -27.44 -14.37 10.59
N ASP A 129 -26.45 -13.62 11.09
CA ASP A 129 -26.72 -12.52 12.02
C ASP A 129 -25.91 -11.25 11.69
N PRO A 130 -26.21 -10.58 10.57
CA PRO A 130 -25.57 -9.33 10.24
C PRO A 130 -25.99 -8.23 11.25
N PRO A 131 -25.08 -7.31 11.62
CA PRO A 131 -25.42 -6.19 12.48
C PRO A 131 -26.57 -5.38 11.86
N GLN A 132 -27.60 -5.08 12.65
CA GLN A 132 -28.78 -4.33 12.20
C GLN A 132 -28.46 -2.86 11.89
N ASN A 133 -27.40 -2.32 12.50
CA ASN A 133 -27.00 -0.92 12.40
C ASN A 133 -25.57 -0.80 11.86
N ALA A 134 -25.33 0.24 11.05
CA ALA A 134 -24.01 0.54 10.51
C ALA A 134 -22.97 0.89 11.60
N THR A 135 -23.40 1.51 12.70
CA THR A 135 -22.53 1.82 13.84
C THR A 135 -21.97 0.55 14.47
N THR A 136 -22.83 -0.45 14.71
CA THR A 136 -22.43 -1.76 15.22
C THR A 136 -21.52 -2.48 14.23
N ALA A 137 -21.80 -2.40 12.93
CA ALA A 137 -20.90 -2.97 11.91
C ALA A 137 -19.49 -2.34 11.97
N LEU A 138 -19.40 -1.02 12.15
CA LEU A 138 -18.12 -0.31 12.26
C LEU A 138 -17.37 -0.67 13.56
N GLU A 139 -18.07 -0.75 14.68
CA GLU A 139 -17.48 -1.20 15.95
C GLU A 139 -16.88 -2.60 15.82
N TRP A 140 -17.59 -3.52 15.17
CA TRP A 140 -17.12 -4.87 14.93
C TRP A 140 -15.87 -4.89 14.04
N ILE A 141 -15.85 -4.12 12.96
CA ILE A 141 -14.68 -4.00 12.08
C ILE A 141 -13.47 -3.46 12.88
N SER A 142 -13.69 -2.41 13.68
CA SER A 142 -12.61 -1.81 14.49
C SER A 142 -12.04 -2.78 15.53
N LEU A 143 -12.90 -3.60 16.14
CA LEU A 143 -12.48 -4.61 17.11
C LEU A 143 -11.68 -5.73 16.43
N GLN A 144 -12.14 -6.20 15.27
CA GLN A 144 -11.44 -7.22 14.49
C GLN A 144 -10.05 -6.72 14.08
N GLU A 145 -9.93 -5.49 13.57
CA GLU A 145 -8.63 -4.90 13.25
C GLU A 145 -7.73 -4.77 14.48
N GLY A 146 -8.29 -4.37 15.63
CA GLY A 146 -7.58 -4.31 16.89
C GLY A 146 -7.02 -5.67 17.32
N LEU A 147 -7.83 -6.72 17.27
CA LEU A 147 -7.40 -8.08 17.63
C LEU A 147 -6.38 -8.65 16.62
N LEU A 148 -6.56 -8.41 15.32
CA LEU A 148 -5.58 -8.82 14.32
C LEU A 148 -4.24 -8.10 14.52
N SER A 149 -4.25 -6.81 14.91
CA SER A 149 -3.04 -6.05 15.19
C SER A 149 -2.26 -6.59 16.41
N LEU A 150 -2.96 -7.21 17.35
CA LEU A 150 -2.38 -7.88 18.52
C LEU A 150 -1.89 -9.32 18.22
N GLY A 151 -2.08 -9.80 16.99
CA GLY A 151 -1.63 -11.12 16.54
C GLY A 151 -2.61 -12.26 16.79
N PHE A 152 -3.89 -11.97 17.12
CA PHE A 152 -4.91 -13.01 17.21
C PHE A 152 -5.21 -13.60 15.82
N SER A 153 -5.43 -14.91 15.77
CA SER A 153 -5.86 -15.56 14.54
C SER A 153 -7.33 -15.27 14.23
N GLY A 154 -7.73 -15.36 12.97
CA GLY A 154 -9.14 -15.14 12.58
C GLY A 154 -10.12 -16.07 13.31
N GLU A 155 -9.71 -17.30 13.63
CA GLU A 155 -10.53 -18.23 14.43
C GLU A 155 -10.68 -17.80 15.88
N GLN A 156 -9.62 -17.27 16.50
CA GLN A 156 -9.69 -16.74 17.87
C GLN A 156 -10.60 -15.53 17.94
N VAL A 157 -10.54 -14.65 16.94
CA VAL A 157 -11.45 -13.51 16.84
C VAL A 157 -12.91 -13.96 16.82
N LEU A 158 -13.25 -15.00 16.05
CA LEU A 158 -14.60 -15.58 16.04
C LEU A 158 -15.01 -16.15 17.41
N GLN A 159 -14.09 -16.74 18.17
CA GLN A 159 -14.36 -17.22 19.53
C GLN A 159 -14.65 -16.08 20.50
N VAL A 160 -13.93 -14.95 20.41
CA VAL A 160 -14.21 -13.76 21.23
C VAL A 160 -15.62 -13.22 20.95
N TYR A 161 -16.04 -13.17 19.68
CA TYR A 161 -17.40 -12.75 19.33
C TYR A 161 -18.48 -13.72 19.80
N ALA A 162 -18.18 -15.03 19.87
CA ALA A 162 -19.12 -16.00 20.41
C ALA A 162 -19.40 -15.79 21.91
N LEU A 163 -18.45 -15.20 22.66
CA LEU A 163 -18.58 -14.95 24.10
C LEU A 163 -19.38 -13.68 24.42
N ASP A 164 -19.28 -12.64 23.59
CA ASP A 164 -19.98 -11.37 23.82
C ASP A 164 -21.47 -11.42 23.48
N ARG A 165 -21.96 -12.56 22.95
CA ARG A 165 -23.38 -12.73 22.68
C ARG A 165 -24.09 -12.96 24.02
N PRO A 166 -24.93 -12.02 24.50
CA PRO A 166 -25.76 -12.31 25.66
C PRO A 166 -26.62 -13.51 25.30
N ALA A 167 -26.58 -14.56 26.13
CA ALA A 167 -27.43 -15.73 25.97
C ALA A 167 -28.85 -15.23 25.72
N SER A 168 -29.37 -15.46 24.51
CA SER A 168 -30.63 -14.87 24.08
C SER A 168 -31.68 -15.22 25.14
N PRO A 169 -32.32 -14.23 25.79
CA PRO A 169 -33.19 -14.46 26.95
C PRO A 169 -34.47 -15.26 26.63
N GLY A 170 -34.60 -15.78 25.40
CA GLY A 170 -35.67 -16.67 24.96
C GLY A 170 -35.35 -18.18 24.98
N GLN A 171 -34.10 -18.62 25.20
CA GLN A 171 -33.80 -20.05 25.39
C GLN A 171 -33.89 -20.45 26.87
N THR A 172 -35.04 -20.17 27.48
CA THR A 172 -35.33 -20.62 28.84
C THR A 172 -36.08 -21.95 28.76
N LYS A 173 -35.37 -23.05 28.97
CA LYS A 173 -35.88 -24.33 29.52
C LYS A 173 -37.19 -24.87 28.92
N GLU A 174 -37.11 -25.65 27.84
CA GLU A 174 -38.17 -26.65 27.55
C GLU A 174 -37.68 -28.09 27.30
N ASP A 175 -36.36 -28.35 27.26
CA ASP A 175 -35.82 -29.69 26.99
C ASP A 175 -35.04 -30.30 28.18
N SER A 176 -35.56 -30.16 29.41
CA SER A 176 -34.96 -30.78 30.60
C SER A 176 -35.83 -31.89 31.18
N GLU A 177 -36.27 -32.83 30.35
CA GLU A 177 -36.76 -34.14 30.81
C GLU A 177 -36.51 -35.24 29.76
N ALA A 178 -35.25 -35.60 29.54
CA ALA A 178 -34.89 -36.86 28.87
C ALA A 178 -33.61 -37.44 29.47
N THR A 179 -33.82 -38.41 30.37
CA THR A 179 -33.02 -39.59 30.74
C THR A 179 -31.50 -39.58 30.41
N PRO A 180 -30.61 -39.64 31.41
CA PRO A 180 -29.16 -39.73 31.17
C PRO A 180 -28.76 -41.11 30.63
N SER A 181 -28.17 -41.11 29.44
CA SER A 181 -27.43 -42.25 28.89
C SER A 181 -25.96 -42.17 29.35
N PRO A 182 -25.37 -43.22 29.94
CA PRO A 182 -24.01 -43.18 30.45
C PRO A 182 -23.01 -43.33 29.30
N VAL A 183 -22.50 -42.21 28.79
CA VAL A 183 -21.34 -42.20 27.90
C VAL A 183 -20.15 -41.68 28.69
N ALA A 184 -19.13 -42.54 28.77
CA ALA A 184 -17.89 -42.35 29.50
C ALA A 184 -17.18 -41.05 29.08
N LEU A 185 -17.04 -40.12 30.02
CA LEU A 185 -16.12 -39.00 29.96
C LEU A 185 -14.70 -39.53 30.18
N GLU A 186 -13.91 -39.60 29.10
CA GLU A 186 -12.46 -39.59 29.24
C GLU A 186 -12.04 -38.24 29.79
N THR A 187 -11.58 -38.28 31.03
CA THR A 187 -11.01 -37.19 31.81
C THR A 187 -9.77 -36.63 31.10
N VAL A 188 -9.92 -35.62 30.25
CA VAL A 188 -8.80 -34.75 29.86
C VAL A 188 -8.46 -33.91 31.08
N LYS A 189 -7.46 -34.38 31.82
CA LYS A 189 -6.88 -33.73 32.99
C LYS A 189 -6.05 -32.54 32.52
N THR A 190 -6.71 -31.42 32.21
CA THR A 190 -6.04 -30.13 32.04
C THR A 190 -5.71 -29.62 33.44
N THR A 191 -4.45 -29.77 33.83
CA THR A 191 -3.89 -29.22 35.06
C THR A 191 -3.98 -27.70 35.01
N LEU A 192 -5.05 -27.17 35.59
CA LEU A 192 -5.25 -25.74 35.82
C LEU A 192 -4.27 -25.31 36.92
N PRO A 193 -3.42 -24.29 36.73
CA PRO A 193 -2.64 -23.73 37.82
C PRO A 193 -3.58 -23.08 38.84
N ASP A 194 -3.33 -23.35 40.12
CA ASP A 194 -4.12 -22.85 41.26
C ASP A 194 -4.41 -21.35 41.13
N GLU A 195 -5.69 -20.98 41.13
CA GLU A 195 -6.11 -19.59 41.20
C GLU A 195 -5.68 -18.99 42.55
N PRO A 196 -4.99 -17.83 42.56
CA PRO A 196 -4.80 -17.09 43.78
C PRO A 196 -6.16 -16.54 44.26
N SER A 197 -6.67 -17.12 45.34
CA SER A 197 -7.82 -16.60 46.10
C SER A 197 -7.43 -15.29 46.78
N GLY A 198 -7.60 -14.21 46.05
CA GLY A 198 -7.48 -12.85 46.53
C GLY A 198 -8.24 -11.95 45.56
N ASP A 199 -9.03 -11.03 46.10
CA ASP A 199 -9.85 -10.06 45.36
C ASP A 199 -8.95 -9.20 44.45
N MET A 200 -8.63 -9.74 43.27
CA MET A 200 -7.70 -9.13 42.34
C MET A 200 -8.54 -8.39 41.29
N THR A 201 -8.43 -7.07 41.32
CA THR A 201 -9.18 -6.22 40.39
C THR A 201 -8.81 -6.57 38.94
N LEU A 202 -9.74 -6.41 38.00
CA LEU A 202 -9.50 -6.68 36.58
C LEU A 202 -8.28 -5.93 36.02
N GLN A 203 -7.91 -4.78 36.61
CA GLN A 203 -6.72 -4.03 36.23
C GLN A 203 -5.41 -4.77 36.59
N ASP A 204 -5.36 -5.46 37.73
CA ASP A 204 -4.19 -6.25 38.12
C ASP A 204 -4.04 -7.50 37.26
N ARG A 205 -5.15 -8.12 36.85
CA ARG A 205 -5.14 -9.23 35.87
C ARG A 205 -4.62 -8.78 34.51
N LEU A 206 -5.04 -7.62 34.02
CA LEU A 206 -4.51 -7.04 32.78
C LEU A 206 -3.01 -6.73 32.90
N LYS A 207 -2.56 -6.23 34.05
CA LYS A 207 -1.15 -5.88 34.26
C LYS A 207 -0.22 -7.09 34.29
N ILE A 208 -0.67 -8.24 34.80
CA ILE A 208 0.11 -9.49 34.76
C ILE A 208 0.21 -10.03 33.33
N ILE A 209 -0.90 -9.99 32.57
CA ILE A 209 -0.92 -10.50 31.19
C ILE A 209 -0.12 -9.61 30.24
N LEU A 210 -0.14 -8.29 30.44
CA LEU A 210 0.60 -7.34 29.61
C LEU A 210 2.01 -7.01 30.12
N GLY A 211 2.30 -7.26 31.39
CA GLY A 211 3.59 -6.92 32.03
C GLY A 211 4.76 -7.75 31.52
N ASP A 212 4.50 -9.00 31.11
CA ASP A 212 5.56 -9.93 30.71
C ASP A 212 6.03 -9.75 29.24
N ARG A 213 5.38 -8.86 28.46
CA ARG A 213 5.70 -8.67 27.03
C ARG A 213 6.35 -7.34 26.66
N VAL A 214 6.54 -6.41 27.61
CA VAL A 214 7.02 -5.05 27.32
C VAL A 214 8.53 -4.86 27.55
N GLU A 215 9.25 -5.82 28.13
CA GLU A 215 10.70 -5.64 28.39
C GLU A 215 11.64 -5.99 27.24
N VAL A 216 11.17 -6.58 26.13
CA VAL A 216 12.04 -6.97 25.00
C VAL A 216 11.95 -5.97 23.85
N SER A 217 12.40 -4.73 24.04
CA SER A 217 12.80 -3.87 22.91
C SER A 217 13.59 -2.61 23.29
N ARG A 218 14.29 -2.59 24.42
CA ARG A 218 15.13 -1.45 24.82
C ARG A 218 16.57 -1.84 25.09
N SER A 219 17.23 -2.43 24.10
CA SER A 219 18.69 -2.52 24.08
C SER A 219 19.18 -2.69 22.64
N GLU A 220 19.40 -1.57 21.96
CA GLU A 220 20.48 -1.39 20.98
C GLU A 220 20.52 0.10 20.59
N ARG A 221 21.39 0.84 21.29
CA ARG A 221 22.00 2.09 20.84
C ARG A 221 23.49 1.85 20.79
#